data_AF-L0FRZ1-F1
#
_entry.id   AF-L0FRZ1-F1
#
_cell.length_a   1.000
_cell.length_b   1.000
_cell.length_c   1.000
_cell.angle_alpha   90.00
_cell.angle_beta   90.00
_cell.angle_gamma   90.00
#
_symmetry.space_group_name_H-M   'P 1'
#
loop_
_entity.id
_entity.type
_entity.pdbx_description
1 polymer ?
#
loop_
_entity_poly.entity_id
_entity_poly.type
_entity_poly.pdbx_seq_one_letter_code
_entity_poly.pdbx_strand_id
1 'polypeptide(L)'
;MNKDFLGLFLPAGILEYFEISSIDNRQDAYYIGLDENNIFPEEYSSHNLESKGFYEASTVQDFPIRGKACYLKVRRRRWKAVAR
;
A
#
# COMPACT_ATOMS: atom_id res chain seq x y z
N MET A 1 0.80 -3.58 -15.54
CA MET A 1 -0.12 -4.58 -14.95
C MET A 1 -1.51 -3.98 -14.96
N ASN A 2 -2.53 -4.70 -15.43
CA ASN A 2 -3.87 -4.12 -15.55
C ASN A 2 -4.50 -4.00 -14.14
N LYS A 3 -4.66 -2.75 -13.66
CA LYS A 3 -5.15 -2.44 -12.31
C LYS A 3 -6.60 -2.88 -12.11
N ASP A 4 -7.39 -2.91 -13.19
CA ASP A 4 -8.81 -3.22 -13.13
C ASP A 4 -9.06 -4.66 -12.65
N PHE A 5 -8.24 -5.61 -13.12
CA PHE A 5 -8.32 -7.00 -12.67
C PHE A 5 -7.87 -7.21 -11.24
N LEU A 6 -6.86 -6.46 -10.79
CA LEU A 6 -6.36 -6.55 -9.42
C LEU A 6 -7.34 -5.93 -8.42
N GLY A 7 -8.07 -4.91 -8.84
CA GLY A 7 -9.17 -4.32 -8.06
C GLY A 7 -10.32 -5.29 -7.78
N LEU A 8 -10.43 -6.41 -8.50
CA LEU A 8 -11.40 -7.47 -8.20
C LEU A 8 -11.01 -8.33 -6.99
N PHE A 9 -9.72 -8.36 -6.64
CA PHE A 9 -9.19 -9.21 -5.57
C PHE A 9 -8.74 -8.44 -4.33
N LEU A 10 -8.53 -7.13 -4.49
CA LEU A 10 -8.08 -6.25 -3.42
C LEU A 10 -9.23 -5.38 -2.93
N PRO A 11 -9.13 -4.79 -1.73
CA PRO A 11 -10.11 -3.83 -1.26
C PRO A 11 -10.31 -2.69 -2.27
N ALA A 12 -11.58 -2.31 -2.48
CA ALA A 12 -11.93 -1.26 -3.43
C ALA A 12 -11.17 0.05 -3.15
N GLY A 13 -10.63 0.68 -4.19
CA GLY A 13 -9.90 1.95 -4.10
C GLY A 13 -8.47 1.85 -3.56
N ILE A 14 -7.99 0.69 -3.09
CA ILE A 14 -6.66 0.60 -2.47
C ILE A 14 -5.53 0.96 -3.45
N LEU A 15 -5.69 0.66 -4.74
CA LEU A 15 -4.70 0.93 -5.78
C LEU A 15 -4.66 2.39 -6.28
N GLU A 16 -5.55 3.23 -5.74
CA GLU A 16 -5.52 4.69 -5.92
C GLU A 16 -4.45 5.31 -5.01
N TYR A 17 -4.30 4.77 -3.81
CA TYR A 17 -3.38 5.27 -2.77
C TYR A 17 -2.10 4.46 -2.64
N PHE A 18 -2.12 3.18 -3.02
CA PHE A 18 -0.99 2.28 -2.87
C PHE A 18 -0.59 1.63 -4.20
N GLU A 19 0.70 1.36 -4.35
CA GLU A 19 1.25 0.52 -5.42
C GLU A 19 1.67 -0.84 -4.87
N ILE A 20 1.52 -1.89 -5.68
CA ILE A 20 1.97 -3.22 -5.29
C ILE A 20 3.50 -3.26 -5.40
N SER A 21 4.17 -3.41 -4.26
CA SER A 21 5.63 -3.43 -4.18
C SER A 21 6.21 -4.84 -4.21
N SER A 22 5.45 -5.86 -3.81
CA SER A 22 5.87 -7.26 -3.90
C SER A 22 4.70 -8.23 -3.84
N ILE A 23 4.90 -9.43 -4.38
CA ILE A 23 3.97 -10.55 -4.25
C ILE A 23 4.79 -11.79 -3.90
N ASP A 24 4.50 -12.38 -2.74
CA ASP A 24 5.11 -13.62 -2.28
C ASP A 24 4.01 -14.70 -2.15
N ASN A 25 4.12 -15.74 -2.96
CA ASN A 25 3.19 -16.86 -3.00
C ASN A 25 3.80 -18.04 -2.25
N ARG A 26 3.27 -18.30 -1.06
CA ARG A 26 3.68 -19.44 -0.23
C ARG A 26 2.67 -20.56 -0.34
N GLN A 27 2.99 -21.71 0.23
CA GLN A 27 2.15 -22.91 0.17
C GLN A 27 0.73 -22.61 0.69
N ASP A 28 0.62 -21.94 1.84
CA ASP A 28 -0.66 -21.71 2.53
C ASP A 28 -1.17 -20.26 2.46
N ALA A 29 -0.37 -19.33 1.93
CA ALA A 29 -0.71 -17.91 1.96
C ALA A 29 -0.10 -17.09 0.82
N TYR A 30 -0.81 -16.03 0.43
CA TYR A 30 -0.30 -14.93 -0.36
C TYR A 30 0.07 -13.76 0.54
N TYR A 31 1.24 -13.16 0.30
CA TYR A 31 1.65 -11.91 0.92
C TYR A 31 1.82 -10.85 -0.17
N ILE A 32 1.02 -9.79 -0.11
CA ILE A 32 1.03 -8.70 -1.08
C ILE A 32 1.56 -7.45 -0.38
N GLY A 33 2.72 -6.97 -0.83
CA GLY A 33 3.30 -5.70 -0.37
C GLY A 33 2.62 -4.52 -1.05
N LEU A 34 2.27 -3.51 -0.27
CA LEU A 34 1.61 -2.29 -0.69
C LEU A 34 2.38 -1.08 -0.15
N ASP A 35 2.87 -0.23 -1.05
CA ASP A 35 3.59 1.00 -0.70
C ASP A 35 2.71 2.19 -1.01
N GLU A 36 2.58 3.12 -0.07
CA GLU A 36 1.81 4.34 -0.28
C GLU A 36 2.45 5.16 -1.42
N ASN A 37 1.63 5.61 -2.36
CA ASN A 37 2.04 6.43 -3.48
C ASN A 37 2.64 7.75 -2.98
N ASN A 38 3.56 8.33 -3.75
CA ASN A 38 4.12 9.65 -3.41
C ASN A 38 3.18 10.77 -3.88
N ILE A 39 1.93 10.73 -3.46
CA ILE A 39 0.90 11.73 -3.77
C ILE A 39 0.79 12.64 -2.56
N PHE A 40 1.01 13.94 -2.77
CA PHE A 40 0.87 14.93 -1.72
C PHE A 40 -0.59 15.02 -1.29
N PRO A 41 -0.89 14.95 0.02
CA PRO A 41 -2.24 15.21 0.49
C PRO A 41 -2.56 16.69 0.23
N GLU A 42 -3.69 16.96 -0.41
CA GLU A 42 -4.10 18.32 -0.80
C GLU A 42 -4.22 19.26 0.41
N GLU A 43 -4.59 18.70 1.56
CA GLU A 43 -4.75 19.39 2.83
C GLU A 43 -3.44 20.00 3.37
N TYR A 44 -2.29 19.48 2.91
CA TYR A 44 -0.96 19.98 3.27
C TYR A 44 -0.23 20.66 2.12
N SER A 45 -0.93 21.03 1.03
CA SER A 45 -0.37 21.75 -0.12
C SER A 45 0.34 23.07 0.26
N SER A 46 -0.03 23.67 1.39
CA SER A 46 0.59 24.87 1.95
C SER A 46 1.93 24.61 2.67
N HIS A 47 2.30 23.36 2.91
CA HIS A 47 3.52 22.94 3.62
C HIS A 47 4.49 22.29 2.65
N ASN A 48 5.79 22.62 2.74
CA ASN A 48 6.82 21.84 2.08
C ASN A 48 7.00 20.53 2.84
N LEU A 49 6.39 19.45 2.37
CA LEU A 49 6.60 18.11 2.93
C LEU A 49 7.70 17.38 2.14
N GLU A 50 8.64 16.78 2.88
CA GLU A 50 9.59 15.81 2.32
C GLU A 50 9.18 14.40 2.74
N SER A 51 9.12 13.48 1.76
CA SER A 51 8.97 12.05 2.01
C SER A 51 10.30 11.46 2.54
N LYS A 52 10.32 11.02 3.80
CA LYS A 52 11.47 10.36 4.46
C LYS A 52 11.25 8.85 4.57
N GLY A 53 11.03 8.21 3.43
CA GLY A 53 10.83 6.76 3.34
C GLY A 53 9.49 6.32 3.92
N PHE A 54 9.46 5.14 4.55
CA PHE A 54 8.23 4.50 5.03
C PHE A 54 8.27 4.21 6.54
N TYR A 55 7.11 4.14 7.16
CA TYR A 55 6.93 3.51 8.46
C TYR A 55 7.10 1.98 8.35
N GLU A 56 7.20 1.32 9.50
CA GLU A 56 7.18 -0.14 9.54
C GLU A 56 5.87 -0.66 8.92
N ALA A 57 5.96 -1.79 8.21
CA ALA A 57 4.82 -2.36 7.51
C ALA A 57 3.78 -2.85 8.52
N SER A 58 2.53 -2.44 8.34
CA SER A 58 1.38 -3.04 9.02
C SER A 58 0.86 -4.21 8.19
N THR A 59 0.47 -5.31 8.84
CA THR A 59 -0.09 -6.47 8.14
C THR A 59 -1.59 -6.55 8.40
N VAL A 60 -2.37 -6.59 7.33
CA VAL A 60 -3.83 -6.78 7.37
C VAL A 60 -4.14 -8.12 6.73
N GLN A 61 -4.99 -8.91 7.37
CA GLN A 61 -5.50 -10.14 6.78
C GLN A 61 -6.74 -9.81 5.94
N ASP A 62 -6.78 -10.33 4.72
CA ASP A 62 -7.89 -10.19 3.78
C ASP A 62 -8.56 -11.55 3.52
N PHE A 63 -9.61 -11.56 2.72
CA PHE A 63 -10.32 -12.78 2.35
C PHE A 63 -9.38 -13.80 1.69
N PRO A 64 -9.50 -15.09 2.04
CA PRO A 64 -8.71 -16.14 1.41
C PRO A 64 -8.89 -16.18 -0.10
N ILE A 65 -7.78 -16.31 -0.84
CA ILE A 65 -7.79 -16.43 -2.30
C ILE A 65 -7.46 -17.87 -2.64
N ARG A 66 -8.41 -18.58 -3.27
CA ARG A 66 -8.24 -19.95 -3.77
C ARG A 66 -7.73 -20.93 -2.69
N GLY A 67 -8.28 -20.83 -1.48
CA GLY A 67 -7.93 -21.70 -0.35
C GLY A 67 -6.65 -21.33 0.39
N LYS A 68 -5.97 -20.24 0.00
CA LYS A 68 -4.83 -19.68 0.72
C LYS A 68 -5.21 -18.42 1.48
N ALA A 69 -4.65 -18.21 2.66
CA ALA A 69 -4.80 -16.95 3.37
C ALA A 69 -4.22 -15.79 2.54
N CYS A 70 -4.77 -14.58 2.66
CA CYS A 70 -4.25 -13.39 1.99
C CYS A 70 -3.81 -12.38 3.06
N TYR A 71 -2.58 -11.89 2.95
CA TYR A 71 -2.02 -10.89 3.85
C TYR A 71 -1.51 -9.70 3.04
N LEU A 72 -2.05 -8.51 3.36
CA LEU A 72 -1.64 -7.24 2.80
C LEU A 72 -0.62 -6.59 3.74
N LYS A 73 0.62 -6.41 3.27
CA LYS A 73 1.69 -5.71 4.00
C LYS A 73 1.77 -4.27 3.54
N VAL A 74 1.17 -3.38 4.32
CA VAL A 74 0.99 -1.96 3.98
C VAL A 74 2.10 -1.12 4.59
N ARG A 75 2.84 -0.39 3.75
CA ARG A 75 3.85 0.60 4.14
C ARG A 75 3.37 2.00 3.82
N ARG A 76 3.24 2.84 4.85
CA ARG A 76 2.85 4.24 4.73
C ARG A 76 4.07 5.15 4.68
N ARG A 77 4.01 6.25 3.93
CA ARG A 77 5.11 7.22 3.84
C ARG A 77 5.23 8.03 5.12
N ARG A 78 6.47 8.35 5.44
CA ARG A 78 6.82 9.32 6.48
C ARG A 78 6.89 10.70 5.86
N TRP A 79 5.95 11.57 6.18
CA TRP A 79 5.95 12.95 5.75
C TRP A 79 6.56 13.83 6.84
N LYS A 80 7.56 14.65 6.47
CA LYS A 80 8.15 15.64 7.37
C LYS A 80 7.89 17.03 6.82
N ALA A 81 7.25 17.89 7.61
CA ALA A 81 7.19 19.31 7.32
C ALA A 81 8.58 19.93 7.43
N VAL A 82 9.01 20.59 6.38
CA VAL A 82 10.27 21.34 6.34
C VAL A 82 9.92 22.83 6.44
N ALA A 83 10.36 23.46 7.53
CA ALA A 83 10.31 24.91 7.65
C ALA A 83 11.31 25.52 6.66
N ARG A 84 10.90 26.57 5.95
CA ARG A 84 11.77 27.36 5.07
C ARG A 84 12.82 28.12 5.87
#